data_AF-A0A1W9N5N0-F1
#
_entry.id   AF-A0A1W9N5N0-F1
#
_cell.length_a   1.000
_cell.length_b   1.000
_cell.length_c   1.000
_cell.angle_alpha   90.00
_cell.angle_beta   90.00
_cell.angle_gamma   90.00
#
_symmetry.space_group_name_H-M   'P 1'
#
loop_
_entity.id
_entity.type
_entity.pdbx_description
1 polymer ?
#
loop_
_entity_poly.entity_id
_entity_poly.type
_entity_poly.pdbx_seq_one_letter_code
_entity_poly.pdbx_strand_id
1 'polypeptide(L)'
;MTPQEEKQISEWNLGVKDNIQIRLILTADKRSAELREFCDALSRFAPKIRIIKEKEEWAELPAIQIGTGLRYHAAPSGTELAPFLESLNILASKSEQMPEHIREYLNKIEMPAMLRIYVSGQCPFCPVALRQLAPLISANDFIRLSVIDAFLFPEMAQDDNIQSVPTLLLEKHFRWTGSVPVEEVLKIIVTRNPADIGAESMAQMIAEGNAFRLSDMMLEKETIFPAFVDLLTHEQFSVRLGAMAAMEEIAAQNISLARDIVEPLWVQFQKQNEQIRGDILHILGESADSNMLPRLKQISEGQYNEDIRETAQEAIEKIEKRKVKMS
;
A
#
# COMPACT_ATOMS: atom_id res chain seq x y z
N MET A 1 26.42 -11.92 -11.60
CA MET A 1 26.28 -12.84 -10.44
C MET A 1 27.63 -12.93 -9.74
N THR A 2 27.64 -12.80 -8.42
CA THR A 2 28.85 -12.88 -7.58
C THR A 2 29.11 -14.32 -7.11
N PRO A 3 30.34 -14.69 -6.71
CA PRO A 3 30.61 -16.04 -6.18
C PRO A 3 29.74 -16.43 -4.98
N GLN A 4 29.31 -15.45 -4.17
CA GLN A 4 28.41 -15.68 -3.05
C GLN A 4 27.01 -16.08 -3.53
N GLU A 5 26.48 -15.40 -4.54
CA GLU A 5 25.18 -15.71 -5.15
C GLU A 5 25.19 -17.08 -5.84
N GLU A 6 26.29 -17.40 -6.55
CA GLU A 6 26.49 -18.72 -7.17
C GLU A 6 26.45 -19.85 -6.14
N LYS A 7 27.13 -19.65 -5.00
CA LYS A 7 27.12 -20.57 -3.87
C LYS A 7 25.71 -20.72 -3.29
N GLN A 8 25.01 -19.61 -3.08
CA GLN A 8 23.65 -19.59 -2.53
C GLN A 8 22.67 -20.37 -3.43
N ILE A 9 22.72 -20.16 -4.75
CA ILE A 9 21.88 -20.89 -5.72
C ILE A 9 22.20 -22.39 -5.68
N SER A 10 23.49 -22.73 -5.66
CA SER A 10 23.94 -24.13 -5.63
C SER A 10 23.45 -24.85 -4.37
N GLU A 11 23.60 -24.21 -3.20
CA GLU A 11 23.13 -24.73 -1.91
C GLU A 11 21.61 -24.87 -1.87
N TRP A 12 20.87 -23.86 -2.35
CA TRP A 12 19.42 -23.92 -2.45
C TRP A 12 18.94 -25.09 -3.34
N ASN A 13 19.58 -25.30 -4.50
CA ASN A 13 19.21 -26.36 -5.45
C ASN A 13 19.40 -27.78 -4.86
N LEU A 14 20.30 -27.97 -3.88
CA LEU A 14 20.43 -29.24 -3.17
C LEU A 14 19.12 -29.62 -2.45
N GLY A 15 18.40 -28.63 -1.89
CA GLY A 15 17.15 -28.81 -1.16
C GLY A 15 15.89 -28.95 -2.03
N VAL A 16 15.97 -28.58 -3.32
CA VAL A 16 14.85 -28.70 -4.27
C VAL A 16 14.55 -30.17 -4.56
N LYS A 17 13.30 -30.63 -4.36
CA LYS A 17 12.94 -32.04 -4.56
C LYS A 17 12.61 -32.38 -6.01
N ASP A 18 11.76 -31.56 -6.62
CA ASP A 18 11.22 -31.77 -7.96
C ASP A 18 11.82 -30.78 -8.97
N ASN A 19 11.76 -31.12 -10.26
CA ASN A 19 12.19 -30.19 -11.30
C ASN A 19 11.22 -29.01 -11.37
N ILE A 20 11.77 -27.80 -11.34
CA ILE A 20 10.99 -26.56 -11.41
C ILE A 20 11.11 -26.01 -12.84
N GLN A 21 9.97 -25.74 -13.48
CA GLN A 21 9.95 -25.12 -14.79
C GLN A 21 9.58 -23.64 -14.70
N ILE A 22 10.38 -22.78 -15.32
CA ILE A 22 10.11 -21.34 -15.47
C ILE A 22 10.25 -20.92 -16.92
N ARG A 23 9.61 -19.81 -17.29
CA ARG A 23 9.75 -19.20 -18.63
C ARG A 23 10.58 -17.93 -18.54
N LEU A 24 11.50 -17.76 -19.49
CA LEU A 24 12.18 -16.49 -19.76
C LEU A 24 11.55 -15.88 -21.01
N ILE A 25 10.81 -14.79 -20.82
CA ILE A 25 10.18 -14.02 -21.88
C ILE A 25 11.18 -12.96 -22.34
N LEU A 26 11.59 -13.07 -23.60
CA LEU A 26 12.52 -12.14 -24.27
C LEU A 26 11.73 -11.25 -25.23
N THR A 27 12.01 -9.95 -25.20
CA THR A 27 11.36 -8.95 -26.07
C THR A 27 12.42 -8.20 -26.88
N ALA A 28 12.02 -7.19 -27.65
CA ALA A 28 12.94 -6.28 -28.33
C ALA A 28 13.71 -5.36 -27.35
N ASP A 29 13.31 -5.31 -26.07
CA ASP A 29 13.96 -4.49 -25.06
C ASP A 29 15.40 -4.97 -24.79
N LYS A 30 16.35 -4.03 -24.75
CA LYS A 30 17.77 -4.28 -24.48
C LYS A 30 18.02 -5.00 -23.15
N ARG A 31 17.16 -4.79 -22.15
CA ARG A 31 17.21 -5.41 -20.82
C ARG A 31 16.94 -6.91 -20.86
N SER A 32 16.42 -7.43 -21.98
CA SER A 32 16.34 -8.88 -22.25
C SER A 32 17.69 -9.57 -22.14
N ALA A 33 18.80 -8.87 -22.39
CA ALA A 33 20.14 -9.40 -22.23
C ALA A 33 20.47 -9.72 -20.77
N GLU A 34 20.13 -8.80 -19.85
CA GLU A 34 20.42 -8.94 -18.43
C GLU A 34 19.65 -10.10 -17.79
N LEU A 35 18.34 -10.23 -18.08
CA LEU A 35 17.54 -11.35 -17.60
C LEU A 35 18.02 -12.69 -18.20
N ARG A 36 18.51 -12.68 -19.45
CA ARG A 36 19.10 -13.87 -20.08
C ARG A 36 20.38 -14.29 -19.38
N GLU A 37 21.28 -13.36 -19.10
CA GLU A 37 22.52 -13.63 -18.37
C GLU A 37 22.24 -14.20 -16.98
N PHE A 38 21.28 -13.63 -16.25
CA PHE A 38 20.81 -14.17 -14.99
C PHE A 38 20.29 -15.61 -15.12
N CYS A 39 19.39 -15.87 -16.07
CA CYS A 39 18.83 -17.20 -16.29
C CYS A 39 19.88 -18.22 -16.70
N ASP A 40 20.84 -17.85 -17.55
CA ASP A 40 21.91 -18.74 -17.97
C ASP A 40 22.81 -19.13 -16.79
N ALA A 41 23.10 -18.17 -15.89
CA ALA A 41 23.80 -18.45 -14.64
C ALA A 41 22.95 -19.33 -13.69
N LEU A 42 21.66 -19.02 -13.54
CA LEU A 42 20.74 -19.81 -12.71
C LEU A 42 20.68 -21.27 -13.18
N SER A 43 20.55 -21.53 -14.48
CA SER A 43 20.56 -22.90 -15.03
C SER A 43 21.88 -23.63 -14.81
N ARG A 44 23.01 -22.91 -14.78
CA ARG A 44 24.33 -23.50 -14.51
C ARG A 44 24.48 -23.97 -13.07
N PHE A 45 23.99 -23.19 -12.10
CA PHE A 45 24.16 -23.47 -10.67
C PHE A 45 22.95 -24.19 -10.04
N ALA A 46 21.79 -24.19 -10.70
CA ALA A 46 20.59 -24.92 -10.30
C ALA A 46 20.07 -25.84 -11.41
N PRO A 47 20.70 -27.02 -11.62
CA PRO A 47 20.32 -27.95 -12.69
C PRO A 47 18.89 -28.52 -12.59
N LYS A 48 18.22 -28.39 -11.43
CA LYS A 48 16.80 -28.79 -11.29
C LYS A 48 15.83 -27.72 -11.81
N ILE A 49 16.33 -26.54 -12.19
CA ILE A 49 15.54 -25.51 -12.86
C ILE A 49 15.63 -25.68 -14.38
N ARG A 50 14.48 -25.93 -15.00
CA ARG A 50 14.32 -25.90 -16.46
C ARG A 50 13.79 -24.54 -16.90
N ILE A 51 14.58 -23.81 -17.67
CA ILE A 51 14.20 -22.51 -18.23
C ILE A 51 13.78 -22.68 -19.69
N ILE A 52 12.53 -22.34 -19.99
CA ILE A 52 12.02 -22.27 -21.37
C ILE A 52 12.16 -20.83 -21.85
N LYS A 53 12.95 -20.62 -22.92
CA LYS A 53 13.13 -19.30 -23.52
C LYS A 53 12.05 -19.08 -24.57
N GLU A 54 11.27 -18.01 -24.43
CA GLU A 54 10.21 -17.62 -25.35
C GLU A 54 10.48 -16.22 -25.88
N LYS A 55 10.17 -15.98 -27.15
CA LYS A 55 10.17 -14.64 -27.75
C LYS A 55 8.73 -14.20 -27.88
N GLU A 56 8.37 -13.11 -27.22
CA GLU A 56 7.05 -12.52 -27.34
C GLU A 56 7.17 -11.16 -28.03
N GLU A 57 6.70 -11.07 -29.28
CA GLU A 57 6.74 -9.83 -30.06
C GLU A 57 5.74 -8.78 -29.54
N TRP A 58 4.70 -9.22 -28.84
CA TRP A 58 3.64 -8.39 -28.28
C TRP A 58 3.89 -7.94 -26.84
N ALA A 59 4.86 -8.55 -26.16
CA ALA A 59 5.22 -8.16 -24.80
C ALA A 59 6.12 -6.93 -24.83
N GLU A 60 5.79 -5.92 -24.02
CA GLU A 60 6.58 -4.69 -23.95
C GLU A 60 7.88 -4.92 -23.16
N LEU A 61 7.84 -5.72 -22.09
CA LEU A 61 8.97 -5.88 -21.17
C LEU A 61 9.41 -7.34 -21.03
N PRO A 62 10.73 -7.59 -20.93
CA PRO A 62 11.24 -8.92 -20.68
C PRO A 62 10.91 -9.34 -19.25
N ALA A 63 10.73 -10.64 -19.04
CA ALA A 63 10.33 -11.16 -17.74
C ALA A 63 10.78 -12.59 -17.48
N ILE A 64 11.00 -12.91 -16.22
CA ILE A 64 11.05 -14.30 -15.75
C ILE A 64 9.68 -14.63 -15.18
N GLN A 65 9.00 -15.62 -15.76
CA GLN A 65 7.67 -16.05 -15.38
C GLN A 65 7.74 -17.37 -14.61
N ILE A 66 7.17 -17.37 -13.42
CA ILE A 66 7.04 -18.54 -12.54
C ILE A 66 5.55 -18.89 -12.46
N GLY A 67 5.19 -20.10 -12.90
CA GLY A 67 3.79 -20.51 -13.03
C GLY A 67 2.98 -19.54 -13.91
N THR A 68 1.72 -19.33 -13.54
CA THR A 68 0.79 -18.39 -14.20
C THR A 68 0.69 -17.04 -13.49
N GLY A 69 1.05 -16.98 -12.20
CA GLY A 69 0.75 -15.84 -11.33
C GLY A 69 1.91 -14.88 -11.04
N LEU A 70 3.18 -15.25 -11.27
CA LEU A 70 4.32 -14.43 -10.85
C LEU A 70 5.26 -14.08 -12.02
N ARG A 71 5.47 -12.79 -12.25
CA ARG A 71 6.40 -12.23 -13.24
C ARG A 71 7.47 -11.39 -12.54
N TYR A 72 8.73 -11.59 -12.91
CA TYR A 72 9.84 -10.74 -12.51
C TYR A 72 10.34 -9.95 -13.72
N HIS A 73 10.12 -8.65 -13.69
CA HIS A 73 10.81 -7.64 -14.48
C HIS A 73 12.04 -7.18 -13.70
N ALA A 74 12.94 -8.12 -13.45
CA ALA A 74 14.15 -7.92 -12.66
C ALA A 74 15.15 -9.04 -12.98
N ALA A 75 16.43 -8.77 -12.72
CA ALA A 75 17.46 -9.80 -12.58
C ALA A 75 17.77 -9.95 -11.07
N PRO A 76 17.18 -10.95 -10.38
CA PRO A 76 17.32 -11.10 -8.93
C PRO A 76 18.79 -11.15 -8.49
N SER A 77 19.16 -10.26 -7.59
CA SER A 77 20.51 -10.15 -7.05
C SER A 77 20.48 -9.56 -5.64
N GLY A 78 21.59 -9.69 -4.90
CA GLY A 78 21.69 -9.14 -3.55
C GLY A 78 20.58 -9.66 -2.63
N THR A 79 19.83 -8.74 -1.99
CA THR A 79 18.75 -9.11 -1.05
C THR A 79 17.55 -9.77 -1.73
N GLU A 80 17.38 -9.58 -3.05
CA GLU A 80 16.26 -10.09 -3.84
C GLU A 80 16.46 -11.54 -4.33
N LEU A 81 17.68 -12.07 -4.29
CA LEU A 81 17.94 -13.42 -4.76
C LEU A 81 17.27 -14.49 -3.87
N ALA A 82 17.36 -14.34 -2.55
CA ALA A 82 16.73 -15.26 -1.61
C ALA A 82 15.20 -15.36 -1.80
N PRO A 83 14.42 -14.26 -1.76
CA PRO A 83 12.96 -14.33 -1.94
C PRO A 83 12.55 -14.86 -3.34
N PHE A 84 13.35 -14.60 -4.38
CA PHE A 84 13.13 -15.22 -5.69
C PHE A 84 13.24 -16.75 -5.63
N LEU A 85 14.30 -17.29 -5.03
CA LEU A 85 14.51 -18.74 -4.89
C LEU A 85 13.44 -19.39 -3.99
N GLU A 86 13.01 -18.70 -2.93
CA GLU A 86 11.90 -19.13 -2.08
C GLU A 86 10.59 -19.18 -2.86
N SER A 87 10.30 -18.16 -3.67
CA SER A 87 9.11 -18.11 -4.54
C SER A 87 9.05 -19.30 -5.51
N LEU A 88 10.20 -19.73 -6.06
CA LEU A 88 10.25 -20.92 -6.91
C LEU A 88 9.77 -22.18 -6.17
N ASN A 89 10.17 -22.37 -4.92
CA ASN A 89 9.74 -23.52 -4.11
C ASN A 89 8.25 -23.44 -3.79
N ILE A 90 7.77 -22.27 -3.38
CA ILE A 90 6.36 -22.04 -3.00
C ILE A 90 5.47 -22.38 -4.19
N LEU A 91 5.72 -21.75 -5.35
CA LEU A 91 4.90 -21.93 -6.55
C LEU A 91 5.05 -23.31 -7.20
N ALA A 92 6.19 -24.00 -7.02
CA ALA A 92 6.37 -25.38 -7.51
C ALA A 92 5.61 -26.40 -6.65
N SER A 93 5.56 -26.20 -5.34
CA SER A 93 4.94 -27.16 -4.41
C SER A 93 3.41 -27.08 -4.38
N LYS A 94 2.81 -25.92 -4.74
CA LYS A 94 1.36 -25.64 -4.63
C LYS A 94 0.76 -26.01 -3.26
N SER A 95 1.59 -26.06 -2.21
CA SER A 95 1.30 -26.77 -0.97
C SER A 95 1.70 -25.91 0.21
N GLU A 96 0.95 -24.85 0.47
CA GLU A 96 1.00 -24.17 1.75
C GLU A 96 -0.40 -24.13 2.38
N GLN A 97 -0.49 -24.65 3.60
CA GLN A 97 -1.69 -24.51 4.42
C GLN A 97 -1.78 -23.06 4.88
N MET A 98 -2.64 -22.29 4.24
CA MET A 98 -2.95 -20.93 4.68
C MET A 98 -3.84 -20.94 5.93
N PRO A 99 -3.68 -19.97 6.85
CA PRO A 99 -4.62 -19.73 7.94
C PRO A 99 -6.06 -19.60 7.43
N GLU A 100 -7.05 -20.03 8.23
CA GLU A 100 -8.46 -20.04 7.80
C GLU A 100 -8.94 -18.65 7.38
N HIS A 101 -8.62 -17.61 8.14
CA HIS A 101 -9.02 -16.23 7.84
C HIS A 101 -8.48 -15.74 6.48
N ILE A 102 -7.27 -16.15 6.08
CA ILE A 102 -6.72 -15.85 4.74
C ILE A 102 -7.49 -16.61 3.66
N ARG A 103 -7.80 -17.88 3.90
CA ARG A 103 -8.54 -18.72 2.95
C ARG A 103 -9.95 -18.17 2.69
N GLU A 104 -10.61 -17.66 3.70
CA GLU A 104 -11.92 -17.01 3.56
C GLU A 104 -11.90 -15.82 2.60
N TYR A 105 -10.83 -15.00 2.63
CA TYR A 105 -10.68 -13.93 1.65
C TYR A 105 -10.38 -14.49 0.26
N LEU A 106 -9.45 -15.44 0.14
CA LEU A 106 -9.08 -16.03 -1.14
C LEU A 106 -10.29 -16.65 -1.87
N ASN A 107 -11.20 -17.28 -1.13
CA ASN A 107 -12.42 -17.87 -1.68
C ASN A 107 -13.44 -16.84 -2.20
N LYS A 108 -13.34 -15.58 -1.78
CA LYS A 108 -14.21 -14.47 -2.22
C LYS A 108 -13.64 -13.72 -3.42
N ILE A 109 -12.45 -14.07 -3.91
CA ILE A 109 -11.85 -13.43 -5.08
C ILE A 109 -12.51 -14.01 -6.34
N GLU A 110 -13.36 -13.22 -6.97
CA GLU A 110 -14.10 -13.62 -8.18
C GLU A 110 -13.52 -12.99 -9.47
N MET A 111 -12.58 -12.06 -9.34
CA MET A 111 -11.97 -11.34 -10.46
C MET A 111 -10.44 -11.29 -10.35
N PRO A 112 -9.71 -11.25 -11.49
CA PRO A 112 -8.27 -11.09 -11.48
C PRO A 112 -7.79 -9.85 -10.71
N ALA A 113 -6.76 -10.03 -9.88
CA ALA A 113 -6.07 -8.98 -9.14
C ALA A 113 -4.66 -8.81 -9.69
N MET A 114 -4.43 -7.71 -10.40
CA MET A 114 -3.14 -7.37 -10.99
C MET A 114 -2.33 -6.51 -10.01
N LEU A 115 -1.41 -7.16 -9.31
CA LEU A 115 -0.47 -6.54 -8.39
C LEU A 115 0.84 -6.21 -9.10
N ARG A 116 1.42 -5.06 -8.75
CA ARG A 116 2.78 -4.66 -9.12
C ARG A 116 3.54 -4.30 -7.85
N ILE A 117 4.71 -4.88 -7.63
CA ILE A 117 5.58 -4.49 -6.52
C ILE A 117 6.90 -3.97 -7.07
N TYR A 118 7.26 -2.76 -6.66
CA TYR A 118 8.55 -2.16 -6.97
C TYR A 118 9.56 -2.53 -5.88
N VAL A 119 10.73 -3.00 -6.30
CA VAL A 119 11.82 -3.48 -5.43
C VAL A 119 13.16 -2.90 -5.88
N SER A 120 14.20 -3.13 -5.08
CA SER A 120 15.60 -2.92 -5.49
C SER A 120 16.54 -3.90 -4.80
N GLY A 121 17.66 -4.24 -5.45
CA GLY A 121 18.62 -5.24 -4.92
C GLY A 121 19.34 -4.88 -3.61
N GLN A 122 19.16 -3.65 -3.10
CA GLN A 122 19.73 -3.17 -1.83
C GLN A 122 18.67 -2.91 -0.75
N CYS A 123 17.40 -3.14 -1.07
CA CYS A 123 16.28 -2.90 -0.17
C CYS A 123 16.19 -4.01 0.89
N PRO A 124 16.29 -3.70 2.20
CA PRO A 124 16.20 -4.72 3.24
C PRO A 124 14.74 -5.17 3.52
N PHE A 125 13.75 -4.36 3.15
CA PHE A 125 12.33 -4.62 3.41
C PHE A 125 11.61 -5.36 2.28
N CYS A 126 12.12 -5.25 1.05
CA CYS A 126 11.55 -5.86 -0.14
C CYS A 126 11.45 -7.40 -0.06
N PRO A 127 12.45 -8.12 0.51
CA PRO A 127 12.32 -9.55 0.73
C PRO A 127 11.19 -9.95 1.67
N VAL A 128 10.84 -9.11 2.65
CA VAL A 128 9.73 -9.38 3.57
C VAL A 128 8.40 -9.31 2.82
N ALA A 129 8.20 -8.27 2.03
CA ALA A 129 6.99 -8.10 1.22
C ALA A 129 6.81 -9.24 0.20
N LEU A 130 7.88 -9.64 -0.50
CA LEU A 130 7.80 -10.74 -1.46
C LEU A 130 7.44 -12.08 -0.81
N ARG A 131 8.01 -12.38 0.37
CA ARG A 131 7.66 -13.59 1.13
C ARG A 131 6.22 -13.61 1.60
N GLN A 132 5.65 -12.46 1.92
CA GLN A 132 4.24 -12.34 2.31
C GLN A 132 3.29 -12.54 1.12
N LEU A 133 3.68 -12.12 -0.08
CA LEU A 133 2.84 -12.16 -1.27
C LEU A 133 2.94 -13.49 -2.04
N ALA A 134 4.10 -14.15 -2.08
CA ALA A 134 4.32 -15.38 -2.84
C ALA A 134 3.31 -16.51 -2.51
N PRO A 135 2.97 -16.78 -1.23
CA PRO A 135 1.96 -17.76 -0.87
C PRO A 135 0.58 -17.48 -1.47
N LEU A 136 0.17 -16.20 -1.53
CA LEU A 136 -1.14 -15.80 -2.04
C LEU A 136 -1.28 -16.11 -3.53
N ILE A 137 -0.21 -15.87 -4.29
CA ILE A 137 -0.14 -16.15 -5.73
C ILE A 137 -0.21 -17.66 -5.98
N SER A 138 0.45 -18.46 -5.15
CA SER A 138 0.37 -19.91 -5.26
C SER A 138 -1.01 -20.45 -4.88
N ALA A 139 -1.74 -19.76 -4.00
CA ALA A 139 -3.01 -20.22 -3.46
C ALA A 139 -4.22 -19.82 -4.32
N ASN A 140 -4.10 -18.79 -5.18
CA ASN A 140 -5.23 -18.32 -5.99
C ASN A 140 -4.79 -17.81 -7.37
N ASP A 141 -5.29 -18.46 -8.44
CA ASP A 141 -4.94 -18.16 -9.84
C ASP A 141 -5.42 -16.78 -10.33
N PHE A 142 -6.34 -16.11 -9.61
CA PHE A 142 -6.74 -14.75 -9.91
C PHE A 142 -5.72 -13.71 -9.42
N ILE A 143 -4.87 -14.04 -8.45
CA ILE A 143 -3.84 -13.13 -7.97
C ILE A 143 -2.61 -13.23 -8.87
N ARG A 144 -2.25 -12.11 -9.51
CA ARG A 144 -1.08 -12.01 -10.36
C ARG A 144 -0.17 -10.91 -9.85
N LEU A 145 1.10 -11.21 -9.62
CA LEU A 145 2.11 -10.25 -9.18
C LEU A 145 3.18 -10.06 -10.24
N SER A 146 3.48 -8.80 -10.53
CA SER A 146 4.66 -8.38 -11.27
C SER A 146 5.66 -7.72 -10.31
N VAL A 147 6.81 -8.32 -10.12
CA VAL A 147 7.95 -7.76 -9.37
C VAL A 147 8.79 -6.95 -10.34
N ILE A 148 9.00 -5.67 -10.05
CA ILE A 148 9.66 -4.72 -10.94
C ILE A 148 10.85 -4.13 -10.20
N ASP A 149 12.06 -4.29 -10.75
CA ASP A 149 13.21 -3.56 -10.24
C ASP A 149 13.12 -2.09 -10.67
N ALA A 150 12.98 -1.19 -9.69
CA ALA A 150 12.78 0.23 -9.92
C ALA A 150 13.98 0.91 -10.59
N PHE A 151 15.19 0.36 -10.47
CA PHE A 151 16.38 0.88 -11.13
C PHE A 151 16.56 0.32 -12.54
N LEU A 152 16.09 -0.90 -12.78
CA LEU A 152 16.12 -1.51 -14.12
C LEU A 152 15.01 -0.95 -15.02
N PHE A 153 13.85 -0.60 -14.43
CA PHE A 153 12.69 -0.02 -15.12
C PHE A 153 12.28 1.34 -14.50
N PRO A 154 13.17 2.36 -14.54
CA PRO A 154 12.91 3.66 -13.92
C PRO A 154 11.72 4.40 -14.55
N GLU A 155 11.44 4.16 -15.83
CA GLU A 155 10.27 4.73 -16.51
C GLU A 155 8.96 4.27 -15.88
N MET A 156 8.88 2.99 -15.49
CA MET A 156 7.68 2.45 -14.83
C MET A 156 7.53 3.03 -13.43
N ALA A 157 8.64 3.09 -12.68
CA ALA A 157 8.66 3.68 -11.35
C ALA A 157 8.24 5.16 -11.38
N GLN A 158 8.67 5.91 -12.40
CA GLN A 158 8.27 7.29 -12.61
C GLN A 158 6.78 7.41 -12.96
N ASP A 159 6.29 6.61 -13.92
CA ASP A 159 4.88 6.63 -14.35
C ASP A 159 3.90 6.29 -13.20
N ASP A 160 4.31 5.36 -12.34
CA ASP A 160 3.54 4.97 -11.15
C ASP A 160 3.84 5.86 -9.93
N ASN A 161 4.65 6.92 -10.05
CA ASN A 161 5.04 7.83 -8.96
C ASN A 161 5.59 7.09 -7.72
N ILE A 162 6.55 6.21 -7.94
CA ILE A 162 7.23 5.43 -6.90
C ILE A 162 8.34 6.28 -6.28
N GLN A 163 8.19 6.59 -4.99
CA GLN A 163 9.15 7.39 -4.22
C GLN A 163 10.06 6.53 -3.34
N SER A 164 9.62 5.32 -3.02
CA SER A 164 10.36 4.39 -2.16
C SER A 164 10.03 2.95 -2.50
N VAL A 165 10.76 2.00 -1.92
CA VAL A 165 10.54 0.56 -2.10
C VAL A 165 10.64 -0.18 -0.76
N PRO A 166 9.88 -1.27 -0.54
CA PRO A 166 8.91 -1.84 -1.47
C PRO A 166 7.64 -0.98 -1.57
N THR A 167 7.11 -0.84 -2.78
CA THR A 167 5.77 -0.26 -2.98
C THR A 167 4.94 -1.24 -3.79
N LEU A 168 3.88 -1.76 -3.17
CA LEU A 168 2.88 -2.61 -3.80
C LEU A 168 1.73 -1.75 -4.32
N LEU A 169 1.34 -1.99 -5.56
CA LEU A 169 0.18 -1.39 -6.22
C LEU A 169 -0.81 -2.47 -6.62
N LEU A 170 -2.09 -2.17 -6.48
CA LEU A 170 -3.18 -2.94 -7.09
C LEU A 170 -3.82 -2.08 -8.19
N GLU A 171 -3.61 -2.50 -9.44
CA GLU A 171 -4.08 -1.88 -10.70
C GLU A 171 -3.61 -0.44 -11.01
N LYS A 172 -3.62 0.46 -10.02
CA LYS A 172 -3.06 1.85 -9.95
C LYS A 172 -3.68 2.65 -8.79
N HIS A 173 -4.82 2.20 -8.27
CA HIS A 173 -5.63 2.95 -7.29
C HIS A 173 -5.16 2.73 -5.85
N PHE A 174 -4.79 1.50 -5.49
CA PHE A 174 -4.37 1.16 -4.14
C PHE A 174 -2.85 1.02 -4.07
N ARG A 175 -2.29 1.46 -2.95
CA ARG A 175 -0.86 1.53 -2.70
C ARG A 175 -0.56 1.12 -1.26
N TRP A 176 0.48 0.32 -1.10
CA TRP A 176 1.11 0.05 0.19
C TRP A 176 2.61 0.24 0.05
N THR A 177 3.17 1.14 0.86
CA THR A 177 4.61 1.43 0.87
C THR A 177 5.23 0.95 2.17
N GLY A 178 6.38 0.28 2.06
CA GLY A 178 7.18 -0.20 3.17
C GLY A 178 6.57 -1.45 3.82
N SER A 179 5.38 -1.29 4.40
CA SER A 179 4.59 -2.36 5.00
C SER A 179 3.53 -2.86 4.02
N VAL A 180 3.37 -4.18 3.93
CA VAL A 180 2.36 -4.85 3.08
C VAL A 180 1.44 -5.70 3.97
N PRO A 181 0.39 -5.10 4.56
CA PRO A 181 -0.54 -5.83 5.42
C PRO A 181 -1.40 -6.81 4.60
N VAL A 182 -1.04 -8.10 4.62
CA VAL A 182 -1.66 -9.14 3.77
C VAL A 182 -3.18 -9.19 3.90
N GLU A 183 -3.73 -9.11 5.12
CA GLU A 183 -5.18 -9.15 5.32
C GLU A 183 -5.89 -7.95 4.69
N GLU A 184 -5.32 -6.75 4.82
CA GLU A 184 -5.86 -5.55 4.19
C GLU A 184 -5.75 -5.64 2.65
N VAL A 185 -4.61 -6.10 2.13
CA VAL A 185 -4.42 -6.32 0.69
C VAL A 185 -5.49 -7.27 0.15
N LEU A 186 -5.74 -8.39 0.83
CA LEU A 186 -6.77 -9.35 0.43
C LEU A 186 -8.18 -8.77 0.54
N LYS A 187 -8.47 -8.04 1.63
CA LYS A 187 -9.75 -7.35 1.80
C LYS A 187 -10.00 -6.39 0.64
N ILE A 188 -9.01 -5.57 0.28
CA ILE A 188 -9.08 -4.62 -0.83
C ILE A 188 -9.19 -5.32 -2.18
N ILE A 189 -8.50 -6.45 -2.38
CA ILE A 189 -8.67 -7.27 -3.60
C ILE A 189 -10.12 -7.74 -3.74
N VAL A 190 -10.76 -8.15 -2.65
CA VAL A 190 -12.16 -8.61 -2.64
C VAL A 190 -13.14 -7.46 -2.81
N THR A 191 -13.01 -6.37 -2.05
CA THR A 191 -14.03 -5.32 -1.99
C THR A 191 -13.83 -4.23 -3.04
N ARG A 192 -12.59 -3.99 -3.47
CA ARG A 192 -12.18 -2.84 -4.32
C ARG A 192 -12.69 -1.51 -3.77
N ASN A 193 -12.89 -1.43 -2.46
CA ASN A 193 -13.43 -0.27 -1.79
C ASN A 193 -12.31 0.46 -1.03
N PRO A 194 -11.95 1.70 -1.41
CA PRO A 194 -10.92 2.46 -0.69
C PRO A 194 -11.30 2.82 0.75
N ALA A 195 -12.58 2.79 1.11
CA ALA A 195 -12.98 2.97 2.51
C ALA A 195 -12.54 1.82 3.43
N ASP A 196 -12.09 0.70 2.86
CA ASP A 196 -11.58 -0.44 3.62
C ASP A 196 -10.08 -0.34 3.95
N ILE A 197 -9.38 0.70 3.49
CA ILE A 197 -7.96 0.93 3.78
C ILE A 197 -7.78 1.26 5.27
N GLY A 198 -6.78 0.66 5.91
CA GLY A 198 -6.47 0.87 7.32
C GLY A 198 -5.72 2.16 7.61
N ALA A 199 -5.69 2.53 8.90
CA ALA A 199 -5.04 3.74 9.38
C ALA A 199 -3.54 3.77 9.07
N GLU A 200 -2.84 2.64 9.24
CA GLU A 200 -1.40 2.56 8.97
C GLU A 200 -1.08 2.84 7.50
N SER A 201 -1.81 2.22 6.57
CA SER A 201 -1.65 2.43 5.13
C SER A 201 -1.93 3.89 4.73
N MET A 202 -2.98 4.51 5.28
CA MET A 202 -3.25 5.93 5.05
C MET A 202 -2.18 6.84 5.66
N ALA A 203 -1.62 6.50 6.82
CA ALA A 203 -0.53 7.25 7.43
C ALA A 203 0.74 7.19 6.57
N GLN A 204 1.04 6.03 5.96
CA GLN A 204 2.13 5.92 4.98
C GLN A 204 1.87 6.77 3.74
N MET A 205 0.63 6.83 3.22
CA MET A 205 0.29 7.72 2.12
C MET A 205 0.59 9.19 2.47
N ILE A 206 0.22 9.63 3.68
CA ILE A 206 0.54 10.98 4.17
C ILE A 206 2.06 11.21 4.22
N ALA A 207 2.82 10.25 4.75
CA ALA A 207 4.27 10.36 4.88
C ALA A 207 4.98 10.50 3.52
N GLU A 208 4.41 9.94 2.44
CA GLU A 208 4.90 10.09 1.06
C GLU A 208 4.45 11.39 0.39
N GLY A 209 3.75 12.29 1.09
CA GLY A 209 3.22 13.52 0.52
C GLY A 209 1.91 13.33 -0.26
N ASN A 210 1.25 12.17 -0.12
CA ASN A 210 0.00 11.84 -0.82
C ASN A 210 -1.25 12.16 0.03
N ALA A 211 -1.21 13.17 0.91
CA ALA A 211 -2.36 13.58 1.71
C ALA A 211 -3.55 14.03 0.84
N PHE A 212 -3.29 14.78 -0.24
CA PHE A 212 -4.33 15.23 -1.18
C PHE A 212 -4.97 14.08 -1.95
N ARG A 213 -4.20 13.04 -2.28
CA ARG A 213 -4.75 11.84 -2.88
C ARG A 213 -5.75 11.15 -1.94
N LEU A 214 -5.48 11.17 -0.64
CA LEU A 214 -6.41 10.60 0.34
C LEU A 214 -7.71 11.41 0.43
N SER A 215 -7.64 12.75 0.36
CA SER A 215 -8.86 13.57 0.25
C SER A 215 -9.60 13.34 -1.05
N ASP A 216 -8.91 13.24 -2.19
CA ASP A 216 -9.52 12.96 -3.49
C ASP A 216 -10.29 11.63 -3.45
N MET A 217 -9.70 10.59 -2.86
CA MET A 217 -10.35 9.29 -2.71
C MET A 217 -11.65 9.36 -1.87
N MET A 218 -11.66 10.14 -0.79
CA MET A 218 -12.85 10.33 0.03
C MET A 218 -13.91 11.20 -0.67
N LEU A 219 -13.48 12.23 -1.41
CA LEU A 219 -14.36 13.10 -2.21
C LEU A 219 -15.02 12.33 -3.35
N GLU A 220 -14.25 11.56 -4.12
CA GLU A 220 -14.76 10.73 -5.23
C GLU A 220 -15.76 9.67 -4.75
N LYS A 221 -15.58 9.17 -3.52
CA LYS A 221 -16.49 8.19 -2.91
C LYS A 221 -17.61 8.82 -2.12
N GLU A 222 -17.58 10.13 -1.94
CA GLU A 222 -18.48 10.87 -1.06
C GLU A 222 -18.61 10.20 0.32
N THR A 223 -17.49 9.73 0.87
CA THR A 223 -17.47 9.01 2.15
C THR A 223 -16.17 9.26 2.89
N ILE A 224 -16.25 9.71 4.15
CA ILE A 224 -15.08 9.76 5.03
C ILE A 224 -14.73 8.34 5.46
N PHE A 225 -13.50 7.92 5.21
CA PHE A 225 -13.10 6.55 5.51
C PHE A 225 -13.05 6.32 7.03
N PRO A 226 -13.59 5.20 7.56
CA PRO A 226 -13.70 5.01 8.99
C PRO A 226 -12.38 5.14 9.75
N ALA A 227 -11.29 4.58 9.22
CA ALA A 227 -9.96 4.64 9.83
C ALA A 227 -9.30 6.03 9.72
N PHE A 228 -9.88 6.98 8.99
CA PHE A 228 -9.36 8.35 8.88
C PHE A 228 -9.48 9.12 10.22
N VAL A 229 -10.45 8.74 11.06
CA VAL A 229 -10.59 9.26 12.42
C VAL A 229 -9.31 9.00 13.22
N ASP A 230 -8.73 7.80 13.08
CA ASP A 230 -7.53 7.40 13.79
C ASP A 230 -6.32 8.25 13.38
N LEU A 231 -6.26 8.68 12.11
CA LEU A 231 -5.22 9.58 11.60
C LEU A 231 -5.32 10.98 12.22
N LEU A 232 -6.54 11.52 12.33
CA LEU A 232 -6.79 12.82 12.94
C LEU A 232 -6.52 12.82 14.45
N THR A 233 -6.47 11.64 15.08
CA THR A 233 -6.15 11.47 16.50
C THR A 233 -4.84 10.72 16.74
N HIS A 234 -4.00 10.61 15.72
CA HIS A 234 -2.77 9.81 15.77
C HIS A 234 -1.74 10.42 16.73
N GLU A 235 -0.90 9.62 17.40
CA GLU A 235 0.07 10.17 18.37
C GLU A 235 1.17 11.03 17.70
N GLN A 236 1.60 10.64 16.50
CA GLN A 236 2.59 11.39 15.72
C GLN A 236 1.95 12.62 15.06
N PHE A 237 2.47 13.80 15.39
CA PHE A 237 1.97 15.08 14.88
C PHE A 237 2.06 15.20 13.34
N SER A 238 3.12 14.66 12.71
CA SER A 238 3.26 14.71 11.25
C SER A 238 2.12 14.00 10.51
N VAL A 239 1.66 12.87 11.05
CA VAL A 239 0.51 12.13 10.51
C VAL A 239 -0.77 12.93 10.70
N ARG A 240 -1.00 13.47 11.91
CA ARG A 240 -2.16 14.32 12.19
C ARG A 240 -2.21 15.54 11.28
N LEU A 241 -1.09 16.23 11.12
CA LEU A 241 -1.00 17.43 10.29
C LEU A 241 -1.37 17.15 8.84
N GLY A 242 -0.88 16.04 8.26
CA GLY A 242 -1.27 15.64 6.91
C GLY A 242 -2.75 15.25 6.80
N ALA A 243 -3.30 14.61 7.82
CA ALA A 243 -4.73 14.27 7.86
C ALA A 243 -5.61 15.50 8.02
N MET A 244 -5.20 16.48 8.84
CA MET A 244 -5.86 17.76 8.99
C MET A 244 -5.89 18.52 7.66
N ALA A 245 -4.76 18.56 6.94
CA ALA A 245 -4.70 19.17 5.61
C ALA A 245 -5.65 18.49 4.60
N ALA A 246 -5.71 17.15 4.60
CA ALA A 246 -6.67 16.43 3.78
C ALA A 246 -8.14 16.74 4.17
N MET A 247 -8.42 16.89 5.46
CA MET A 247 -9.75 17.23 5.96
C MET A 247 -10.15 18.68 5.62
N GLU A 248 -9.21 19.62 5.69
CA GLU A 248 -9.41 21.00 5.24
C GLU A 248 -9.75 21.06 3.76
N GLU A 249 -9.06 20.27 2.93
CA GLU A 249 -9.36 20.16 1.51
C GLU A 249 -10.77 19.61 1.27
N ILE A 250 -11.17 18.54 1.99
CA ILE A 250 -12.53 18.01 1.92
C ILE A 250 -13.55 19.08 2.34
N ALA A 251 -13.31 19.81 3.43
CA ALA A 251 -14.20 20.86 3.91
C ALA A 251 -14.29 22.07 2.97
N ALA A 252 -13.24 22.33 2.18
CA ALA A 252 -13.25 23.35 1.14
C ALA A 252 -14.07 22.93 -0.08
N GLN A 253 -13.98 21.66 -0.49
CA GLN A 253 -14.65 21.16 -1.70
C GLN A 253 -16.09 20.66 -1.44
N ASN A 254 -16.32 19.95 -0.33
CA ASN A 254 -17.60 19.35 0.02
C ASN A 254 -17.87 19.44 1.53
N ILE A 255 -18.50 20.55 1.94
CA ILE A 255 -18.83 20.80 3.34
C ILE A 255 -19.84 19.79 3.91
N SER A 256 -20.68 19.19 3.07
CA SER A 256 -21.65 18.19 3.55
C SER A 256 -20.92 16.93 3.99
N LEU A 257 -20.00 16.44 3.16
CA LEU A 257 -19.15 15.30 3.47
C LEU A 257 -18.27 15.57 4.71
N ALA A 258 -17.73 16.78 4.82
CA ALA A 258 -16.92 17.15 5.97
C ALA A 258 -17.66 17.11 7.31
N ARG A 259 -19.00 17.17 7.32
CA ARG A 259 -19.78 17.05 8.56
C ARG A 259 -19.85 15.61 9.08
N ASP A 260 -19.62 14.61 8.23
CA ASP A 260 -19.68 13.21 8.64
C ASP A 260 -18.59 12.84 9.65
N ILE A 261 -17.51 13.63 9.72
CA ILE A 261 -16.39 13.42 10.66
C ILE A 261 -16.70 13.92 12.08
N VAL A 262 -17.73 14.75 12.27
CA VAL A 262 -18.00 15.50 13.49
C VAL A 262 -18.27 14.58 14.69
N GLU A 263 -19.25 13.69 14.57
CA GLU A 263 -19.60 12.80 15.68
C GLU A 263 -18.49 11.77 15.98
N PRO A 264 -17.87 11.10 14.98
CA PRO A 264 -16.72 10.23 15.22
C PRO A 264 -15.56 10.91 15.97
N LEU A 265 -15.18 12.14 15.59
CA LEU A 265 -14.15 12.89 16.29
C LEU A 265 -14.57 13.35 17.68
N TRP A 266 -15.84 13.72 17.86
CA TRP A 266 -16.35 14.13 19.15
C TRP A 266 -16.24 13.01 20.19
N VAL A 267 -16.51 11.76 19.78
CA VAL A 267 -16.31 10.57 20.64
C VAL A 267 -14.85 10.44 21.07
N GLN A 268 -13.90 10.79 20.20
CA GLN A 268 -12.48 10.73 20.53
C GLN A 268 -12.03 11.89 21.42
N PHE A 269 -12.54 13.11 21.23
CA PHE A 269 -12.14 14.31 21.99
C PHE A 269 -12.06 14.07 23.51
N GLN A 270 -13.04 13.35 24.07
CA GLN A 270 -13.11 13.06 25.51
C GLN A 270 -11.93 12.21 26.03
N LYS A 271 -11.36 11.37 25.17
CA LYS A 271 -10.32 10.38 25.52
C LYS A 271 -8.90 10.90 25.27
N GLN A 272 -8.76 11.98 24.52
CA GLN A 272 -7.47 12.45 24.03
C GLN A 272 -6.78 13.44 24.97
N ASN A 273 -5.46 13.60 24.79
CA ASN A 273 -4.67 14.62 25.49
C ASN A 273 -4.98 16.03 24.96
N GLU A 274 -4.47 17.05 25.65
CA GLU A 274 -4.75 18.46 25.31
C GLU A 274 -4.32 18.82 23.88
N GLN A 275 -3.15 18.37 23.42
CA GLN A 275 -2.68 18.68 22.07
C GLN A 275 -3.62 18.14 20.99
N ILE A 276 -4.00 16.86 21.07
CA ILE A 276 -4.90 16.23 20.10
C ILE A 276 -6.31 16.83 20.21
N ARG A 277 -6.76 17.22 21.40
CA ARG A 277 -8.03 17.93 21.59
C ARG A 277 -8.05 19.26 20.84
N GLY A 278 -6.96 20.02 20.85
CA GLY A 278 -6.81 21.24 20.06
C GLY A 278 -6.96 20.96 18.55
N ASP A 279 -6.23 19.96 18.05
CA ASP A 279 -6.30 19.54 16.64
C ASP A 279 -7.74 19.12 16.24
N ILE A 280 -8.44 18.40 17.11
CA ILE A 280 -9.86 18.03 16.89
C ILE A 280 -10.75 19.28 16.81
N LEU A 281 -10.60 20.24 17.73
CA LEU A 281 -11.44 21.45 17.74
C LEU A 281 -11.26 22.27 16.48
N HIS A 282 -10.02 22.39 15.99
CA HIS A 282 -9.74 23.05 14.71
C HIS A 282 -10.53 22.39 13.56
N ILE A 283 -10.49 21.07 13.45
CA ILE A 283 -11.22 20.32 12.43
C ILE A 283 -12.75 20.45 12.57
N LEU A 284 -13.27 20.42 13.80
CA LEU A 284 -14.69 20.66 14.05
C LEU A 284 -15.11 22.06 13.57
N GLY A 285 -14.26 23.08 13.72
CA GLY A 285 -14.46 24.41 13.15
C GLY A 285 -14.53 24.39 11.62
N GLU A 286 -13.64 23.66 10.96
CA GLU A 286 -13.61 23.54 9.49
C GLU A 286 -14.83 22.82 8.91
N SER A 287 -15.40 21.84 9.63
CA SER A 287 -16.62 21.12 9.22
C SER A 287 -17.88 21.99 9.12
N ALA A 288 -17.87 23.19 9.73
CA ALA A 288 -18.99 24.13 9.73
C ALA A 288 -20.34 23.53 10.16
N ASP A 289 -20.35 22.55 11.07
CA ASP A 289 -21.58 21.99 11.63
C ASP A 289 -22.13 22.88 12.77
N SER A 290 -23.27 23.50 12.54
CA SER A 290 -23.94 24.34 13.55
C SER A 290 -24.43 23.55 14.76
N ASN A 291 -24.63 22.23 14.64
CA ASN A 291 -25.03 21.37 15.76
C ASN A 291 -23.94 21.27 16.83
N MET A 292 -22.68 21.60 16.49
CA MET A 292 -21.57 21.60 17.44
C MET A 292 -21.47 22.85 18.31
N LEU A 293 -22.16 23.94 17.95
CA LEU A 293 -22.07 25.21 18.68
C LEU A 293 -22.35 25.10 20.19
N PRO A 294 -23.36 24.35 20.67
CA PRO A 294 -23.59 24.20 22.11
C PRO A 294 -22.44 23.49 22.82
N ARG A 295 -21.87 22.45 22.18
CA ARG A 295 -20.74 21.67 22.72
C ARG A 295 -19.46 22.50 22.77
N LEU A 296 -19.19 23.27 21.71
CA LEU A 296 -18.01 24.16 21.66
C LEU A 296 -18.10 25.29 22.69
N LYS A 297 -19.28 25.89 22.89
CA LYS A 297 -19.51 26.92 23.91
C LYS A 297 -19.27 26.39 25.32
N GLN A 298 -19.70 25.16 25.60
CA GLN A 298 -19.43 24.50 26.88
C GLN A 298 -17.93 24.32 27.12
N ILE A 299 -17.13 24.07 26.07
CA ILE A 299 -15.68 23.96 26.18
C ILE A 299 -15.06 25.32 26.42
N SER A 300 -15.39 26.34 25.61
CA SER A 300 -14.79 27.69 25.70
C SER A 300 -15.08 28.38 27.04
N GLU A 301 -16.24 28.12 27.64
CA GLU A 301 -16.65 28.66 28.95
C GLU A 301 -16.33 27.72 30.13
N GLY A 302 -15.85 26.50 29.83
CA GLY A 302 -15.67 25.43 30.79
C GLY A 302 -14.32 25.43 31.54
N GLN A 303 -14.06 24.33 32.27
CA GLN A 303 -12.82 24.10 33.00
C GLN A 303 -11.76 23.40 32.13
N TYR A 304 -11.44 24.00 30.99
CA TYR A 304 -10.30 23.59 30.15
C TYR A 304 -9.16 24.60 30.30
N ASN A 305 -7.95 24.22 29.88
CA ASN A 305 -6.82 25.15 29.82
C ASN A 305 -7.11 26.31 28.84
N GLU A 306 -6.27 27.35 28.84
CA GLU A 306 -6.47 28.54 28.01
C GLU A 306 -6.47 28.21 26.51
N ASP A 307 -5.45 27.50 26.03
CA ASP A 307 -5.30 27.11 24.62
C ASP A 307 -6.52 26.39 24.04
N ILE A 308 -7.12 25.45 24.81
CA ILE A 308 -8.29 24.68 24.38
C ILE A 308 -9.54 25.55 24.33
N ARG A 309 -9.69 26.48 25.28
CA ARG A 309 -10.82 27.41 25.30
C ARG A 309 -10.73 28.38 24.13
N GLU A 310 -9.54 28.89 23.82
CA GLU A 310 -9.29 29.74 22.67
C GLU A 310 -9.57 29.00 21.35
N THR A 311 -9.05 27.79 21.20
CA THR A 311 -9.29 26.97 19.99
C THR A 311 -10.78 26.66 19.79
N ALA A 312 -11.52 26.40 20.88
CA ALA A 312 -12.98 26.22 20.80
C ALA A 312 -13.70 27.50 20.37
N GLN A 313 -13.25 28.66 20.85
CA GLN A 313 -13.79 29.95 20.44
C GLN A 313 -13.53 30.26 18.96
N GLU A 314 -12.33 29.97 18.46
CA GLU A 314 -12.00 30.08 17.04
C GLU A 314 -12.88 29.17 16.17
N ALA A 315 -13.13 27.94 16.61
CA ALA A 315 -14.02 27.01 15.92
C ALA A 315 -15.46 27.54 15.84
N ILE A 316 -15.98 28.13 16.93
CA ILE A 316 -17.29 28.81 16.95
C ILE A 316 -17.33 29.93 15.91
N GLU A 317 -16.32 30.80 15.90
CA GLU A 317 -16.26 31.91 14.95
C GLU A 317 -16.24 31.43 13.50
N LYS A 318 -15.49 30.35 13.19
CA LYS A 318 -15.46 29.77 11.84
C LYS A 318 -16.83 29.26 11.40
N ILE A 319 -17.53 28.53 12.27
CA ILE A 319 -18.87 28.00 12.00
C ILE A 319 -19.86 29.16 11.76
N GLU A 320 -19.85 30.18 12.61
CA GLU A 320 -20.75 31.34 12.49
C GLU A 320 -20.46 32.17 11.21
N LYS A 321 -19.18 32.41 10.88
CA LYS A 321 -18.77 33.12 9.65
C LYS A 321 -19.23 32.41 8.38
N ARG A 322 -19.13 31.07 8.31
CA ARG A 322 -19.59 30.29 7.14
C ARG A 322 -21.12 30.28 7.03
N LYS A 323 -21.86 30.25 8.15
CA LYS A 323 -23.33 30.33 8.15
C LYS A 323 -23.84 31.61 7.48
N VAL A 324 -23.21 32.75 7.77
CA VAL A 324 -23.57 34.05 7.17
C VAL A 324 -23.31 34.11 5.66
N LYS A 325 -22.33 33.35 5.15
CA LYS A 325 -22.04 33.28 3.70
C LYS A 325 -23.01 32.38 2.93
N MET A 326 -23.70 31.46 3.61
CA MET A 326 -24.62 30.49 3.01
C MET A 326 -26.10 30.93 3.09
N SER A 327 -26.41 31.94 3.91
CA SER A 327 -27.73 32.58 4.06
C SER A 327 -27.88 33.78 3.13
#